data_AF-A0A3S1C6Z4-F1
#
_entry.id   AF-A0A3S1C6Z4-F1
#
_cell.length_a   1.000
_cell.length_b   1.000
_cell.length_c   1.000
_cell.angle_alpha   90.00
_cell.angle_beta   90.00
_cell.angle_gamma   90.00
#
_symmetry.space_group_name_H-M   'P 1'
#
loop_
_entity.id
_entity.type
_entity.pdbx_description
1 polymer ?
#
loop_
_entity_poly.entity_id
_entity_poly.type
_entity_poly.pdbx_seq_one_letter_code
_entity_poly.pdbx_strand_id
1 'polypeptide(L)'
;MTQPQEQENRDKLPQNMQAYSCEILQSMQVDIFKIIEETHKKIRSKDILPNDIQKEIAQQITLLQRFQEYILKIYKKNQKKSYNIDNIKYLQLRLNCFKIALDGLFEPPRELMFARKLRYETEYFLNRKLCFGFIKTLFQRATREFSTPTKVLFGLAMAIPIYAIIIPVSLTTSIVLTLMPDIAQIPTYLLIDAAKDKSNVSEGIKKPQVEPTTKAQVQSQLEDALQRISFNLGLLLKNSSLVIMVAFAGAFGSIVSIFIRLDQYKSTDYKESATPILVGFAKPLIGTAFAILVCSMLSSGIITSPLLYSHENSSQKSDENSSQKSSYNSEKQYFLYFTIAFLIGFSERLANDIVKRAEDTISPQDKTQTSAVVHKKTITQENISKALHKDSSMKQISREEVQQAFNTFNYIQESLLAHFQEKDKIEDSTTEQNLVGQSTDIETETEKTTIETIDAEIKNQTT
;
A
#
# COMPACT_ATOMS: atom_id res chain seq x y z
N MET A 1 34.96 26.04 50.48
CA MET A 1 35.17 24.72 49.86
C MET A 1 34.11 23.78 50.39
N THR A 2 32.94 23.74 49.75
CA THR A 2 31.87 22.78 50.06
C THR A 2 30.89 22.75 48.89
N GLN A 3 31.20 21.96 47.87
CA GLN A 3 30.21 21.37 46.96
C GLN A 3 30.79 20.06 46.40
N PRO A 4 30.39 18.92 46.99
CA PRO A 4 30.02 17.76 46.18
C PRO A 4 28.87 16.98 46.84
N GLN A 5 27.61 17.37 46.59
CA GLN A 5 26.43 16.55 46.92
C GLN A 5 25.33 16.54 45.85
N GLU A 6 25.39 17.39 44.82
CA GLU A 6 24.36 17.42 43.77
C GLU A 6 24.50 16.34 42.69
N GLN A 7 25.66 15.69 42.58
CA GLN A 7 25.91 14.74 41.49
C GLN A 7 25.45 13.30 41.82
N GLU A 8 25.29 12.94 43.10
CA GLU A 8 24.81 11.61 43.51
C GLU A 8 23.28 11.45 43.37
N ASN A 9 22.53 12.54 43.17
CA ASN A 9 21.07 12.51 43.06
C ASN A 9 20.57 12.36 41.62
N ARG A 10 21.41 12.58 40.59
CA ARG A 10 21.00 12.46 39.19
C ARG A 10 20.89 11.01 38.69
N ASP A 11 21.63 10.08 39.29
CA ASP A 11 21.58 8.65 38.92
C ASP A 11 20.41 7.88 39.57
N LYS A 12 19.73 8.47 40.57
CA LYS A 12 18.58 7.86 41.28
C LYS A 12 17.22 8.18 40.64
N LEU A 13 17.15 9.23 39.82
CA LEU A 13 15.94 9.64 39.09
C LEU A 13 15.41 8.58 38.08
N PRO A 14 16.25 7.88 37.28
CA PRO A 14 15.76 6.89 36.32
C PRO A 14 15.20 5.60 36.96
N GLN A 15 15.65 5.24 38.17
CA GLN A 15 15.16 4.03 38.86
C GLN A 15 13.72 4.19 39.37
N ASN A 16 13.35 5.38 39.84
CA ASN A 16 11.99 5.66 40.30
C ASN A 16 10.99 5.66 39.13
N MET A 17 11.37 6.27 38.00
CA MET A 17 10.56 6.29 36.77
C MET A 17 10.30 4.88 36.22
N GLN A 18 11.30 3.99 36.29
CA GLN A 18 11.14 2.61 35.86
C GLN A 18 10.18 1.84 36.78
N ALA A 19 10.32 1.96 38.10
CA ALA A 19 9.41 1.32 39.06
C ALA A 19 7.95 1.76 38.84
N TYR A 20 7.73 3.06 38.70
CA TYR A 20 6.42 3.64 38.40
C TYR A 20 5.83 3.10 37.08
N SER A 21 6.65 3.03 36.02
CA SER A 21 6.23 2.49 34.72
C SER A 21 5.79 1.02 34.80
N CYS A 22 6.48 0.22 35.62
CA CYS A 22 6.17 -1.18 35.84
C CYS A 22 4.86 -1.35 36.63
N GLU A 23 4.63 -0.50 37.63
CA GLU A 23 3.41 -0.49 38.44
C GLU A 23 2.18 -0.19 37.57
N ILE A 24 2.25 0.83 36.69
CA ILE A 24 1.15 1.14 35.76
C ILE A 24 0.88 -0.03 34.81
N LEU A 25 1.91 -0.65 34.24
CA LEU A 25 1.71 -1.78 33.33
C LEU A 25 1.11 -3.00 34.04
N GLN A 26 1.40 -3.18 35.33
CA GLN A 26 0.81 -4.24 36.14
C GLN A 26 -0.65 -3.93 36.47
N SER A 27 -0.98 -2.69 36.84
CA SER A 27 -2.38 -2.29 37.10
C SER A 27 -3.23 -2.45 35.84
N MET A 28 -2.70 -2.09 34.67
CA MET A 28 -3.38 -2.30 33.39
C MET A 28 -3.70 -3.78 33.10
N GLN A 29 -2.84 -4.72 33.49
CA GLN A 29 -3.12 -6.16 33.30
C GLN A 29 -4.28 -6.62 34.18
N VAL A 30 -4.35 -6.13 35.42
CA VAL A 30 -5.45 -6.39 36.34
C VAL A 30 -6.75 -5.82 35.79
N ASP A 31 -6.71 -4.58 35.29
CA ASP A 31 -7.88 -3.92 34.68
C ASP A 31 -8.41 -4.68 33.46
N ILE A 32 -7.51 -5.18 32.59
CA ILE A 32 -7.91 -6.00 31.44
C ILE A 32 -8.65 -7.27 31.90
N PHE A 33 -8.11 -7.98 32.89
CA PHE A 33 -8.74 -9.18 33.41
C PHE A 33 -10.14 -8.88 33.98
N LYS A 34 -10.24 -7.79 34.75
CA LYS A 34 -11.51 -7.33 35.32
C LYS A 34 -12.54 -7.00 34.24
N ILE A 35 -12.14 -6.29 33.18
CA ILE A 35 -13.03 -5.97 32.04
C ILE A 35 -13.55 -7.25 31.38
N ILE A 36 -12.69 -8.26 31.17
CA ILE A 36 -13.09 -9.54 30.57
C ILE A 36 -14.09 -10.27 31.48
N GLU A 37 -13.83 -10.32 32.79
CA GLU A 37 -14.71 -10.97 33.77
C GLU A 37 -16.08 -10.27 33.86
N GLU A 38 -16.10 -8.94 33.95
CA GLU A 38 -17.31 -8.13 33.94
C GLU A 38 -18.12 -8.35 32.66
N THR A 39 -17.44 -8.41 31.51
CA THR A 39 -18.07 -8.69 30.21
C THR A 39 -18.71 -10.07 30.20
N HIS A 40 -18.00 -11.12 30.67
CA HIS A 40 -18.57 -12.46 30.79
C HIS A 40 -19.79 -12.50 31.72
N LYS A 41 -19.75 -11.77 32.83
CA LYS A 41 -20.89 -11.65 33.75
C LYS A 41 -22.09 -10.97 33.08
N LYS A 42 -21.86 -9.87 32.36
CA LYS A 42 -22.89 -9.13 31.59
C LYS A 42 -23.50 -9.98 30.46
N ILE A 43 -22.71 -10.82 29.80
CA ILE A 43 -23.19 -11.77 28.78
C ILE A 43 -24.09 -12.83 29.45
N ARG A 44 -23.64 -13.43 30.55
CA ARG A 44 -24.42 -14.47 31.27
C ARG A 44 -25.73 -13.94 31.85
N SER A 45 -25.78 -12.66 32.26
CA SER A 45 -26.97 -12.06 32.85
C SER A 45 -28.01 -11.61 31.83
N LYS A 46 -27.71 -11.61 30.53
CA LYS A 46 -28.62 -11.15 29.47
C LYS A 46 -29.01 -12.31 28.57
N ASP A 47 -30.28 -12.71 28.64
CA ASP A 47 -30.77 -13.90 27.95
C ASP A 47 -30.75 -13.80 26.41
N ILE A 48 -30.81 -12.59 25.82
CA ILE A 48 -30.83 -12.44 24.35
C ILE A 48 -30.11 -11.16 23.89
N LEU A 49 -28.88 -11.31 23.38
CA LEU A 49 -28.16 -10.29 22.60
C LEU A 49 -28.32 -10.60 21.09
N PRO A 50 -28.54 -9.61 20.22
CA PRO A 50 -28.51 -9.81 18.77
C PRO A 50 -27.17 -10.39 18.31
N ASN A 51 -27.21 -11.26 17.28
CA ASN A 51 -26.03 -11.95 16.75
C ASN A 51 -24.90 -10.99 16.37
N ASP A 52 -25.21 -9.83 15.78
CA ASP A 52 -24.20 -8.85 15.39
C ASP A 52 -23.44 -8.26 16.59
N ILE A 53 -24.14 -8.10 17.72
CA ILE A 53 -23.58 -7.57 18.96
C ILE A 53 -22.76 -8.65 19.66
N GLN A 54 -23.26 -9.88 19.72
CA GLN A 54 -22.48 -11.01 20.25
C GLN A 54 -21.17 -11.19 19.48
N LYS A 55 -21.24 -11.13 18.14
CA LYS A 55 -20.07 -11.20 17.27
C LYS A 55 -19.09 -10.07 17.53
N GLU A 56 -19.58 -8.84 17.70
CA GLU A 56 -18.71 -7.69 18.00
C GLU A 56 -18.07 -7.83 19.39
N ILE A 57 -18.81 -8.23 20.42
CA ILE A 57 -18.26 -8.47 21.76
C ILE A 57 -17.15 -9.53 21.72
N ALA A 58 -17.36 -10.64 21.01
CA ALA A 58 -16.34 -11.68 20.86
C ALA A 58 -15.06 -11.14 20.17
N GLN A 59 -15.22 -10.27 19.18
CA GLN A 59 -14.08 -9.62 18.51
C GLN A 59 -13.35 -8.65 19.44
N GLN A 60 -14.07 -7.87 20.24
CA GLN A 60 -13.50 -6.95 21.24
C GLN A 60 -12.71 -7.71 22.32
N ILE A 61 -13.27 -8.79 22.87
CA ILE A 61 -12.58 -9.63 23.87
C ILE A 61 -11.29 -10.21 23.28
N THR A 62 -11.36 -10.75 22.05
CA THR A 62 -10.19 -11.31 21.35
C THR A 62 -9.10 -10.24 21.18
N LEU A 63 -9.48 -9.01 20.81
CA LEU A 63 -8.55 -7.91 20.65
C LEU A 63 -7.95 -7.47 21.98
N LEU A 64 -8.75 -7.43 23.05
CA LEU A 64 -8.32 -7.10 24.40
C LEU A 64 -7.30 -8.10 24.93
N GLN A 65 -7.48 -9.41 24.67
CA GLN A 65 -6.49 -10.45 24.99
C GLN A 65 -5.17 -10.22 24.24
N ARG A 66 -5.22 -9.91 22.94
CA ARG A 66 -4.01 -9.56 22.17
C ARG A 66 -3.34 -8.29 22.70
N PHE A 67 -4.12 -7.32 23.18
CA PHE A 67 -3.62 -6.11 23.82
C PHE A 67 -2.91 -6.42 25.15
N GLN A 68 -3.45 -7.36 25.94
CA GLN A 68 -2.81 -7.87 27.16
C GLN A 68 -1.44 -8.50 26.87
N GLU A 69 -1.36 -9.38 25.86
CA GLU A 69 -0.08 -9.97 25.44
C GLU A 69 0.94 -8.91 25.01
N TYR A 70 0.46 -7.84 24.37
CA TYR A 70 1.30 -6.72 23.96
C TYR A 70 1.86 -5.95 25.16
N ILE A 71 1.00 -5.65 26.15
CA ILE A 71 1.42 -5.01 27.41
C ILE A 71 2.44 -5.90 28.14
N LEU A 72 2.23 -7.21 28.21
CA LEU A 72 3.18 -8.16 28.80
C LEU A 72 4.54 -8.13 28.10
N LYS A 73 4.57 -8.03 26.76
CA LYS A 73 5.82 -7.89 25.99
C LYS A 73 6.53 -6.57 26.31
N ILE A 74 5.79 -5.48 26.44
CA ILE A 74 6.35 -4.18 26.84
C ILE A 74 6.89 -4.26 28.26
N TYR A 75 6.12 -4.79 29.22
CA TYR A 75 6.54 -4.95 30.61
C TYR A 75 7.86 -5.73 30.72
N LYS A 76 7.99 -6.87 30.04
CA LYS A 76 9.24 -7.65 30.00
C LYS A 76 10.41 -6.88 29.38
N LYS A 77 10.13 -6.02 28.41
CA LYS A 77 11.15 -5.15 27.78
C LYS A 77 11.55 -4.00 28.70
N ASN A 78 10.59 -3.44 29.43
CA ASN A 78 10.77 -2.30 30.33
C ASN A 78 11.61 -2.65 31.56
N GLN A 79 11.58 -3.91 32.00
CA GLN A 79 12.52 -4.41 33.02
C GLN A 79 13.98 -4.26 32.59
N LYS A 80 14.28 -4.26 31.28
CA LYS A 80 15.64 -4.17 30.75
C LYS A 80 16.03 -2.78 30.24
N LYS A 81 15.05 -1.93 29.90
CA LYS A 81 15.29 -0.59 29.34
C LYS A 81 14.15 0.33 29.74
N SER A 82 14.47 1.53 30.23
CA SER A 82 13.45 2.55 30.52
C SER A 82 12.62 2.85 29.26
N TYR A 83 11.31 2.88 29.43
CA TYR A 83 10.35 3.11 28.35
C TYR A 83 9.65 4.43 28.60
N ASN A 84 9.36 5.16 27.51
CA ASN A 84 8.74 6.46 27.62
C ASN A 84 7.35 6.34 28.29
N ILE A 85 7.17 7.09 29.39
CA ILE A 85 5.94 7.15 30.19
C ILE A 85 4.74 7.59 29.33
N ASP A 86 4.96 8.44 28.34
CA ASP A 86 3.90 8.92 27.44
C ASP A 86 3.29 7.77 26.64
N ASN A 87 4.12 6.81 26.21
CA ASN A 87 3.62 5.61 25.54
C ASN A 87 2.78 4.74 26.48
N ILE A 88 3.08 4.73 27.79
CA ILE A 88 2.32 3.95 28.78
C ILE A 88 0.97 4.62 29.04
N LYS A 89 0.95 5.95 29.21
CA LYS A 89 -0.30 6.73 29.28
C LYS A 89 -1.17 6.50 28.03
N TYR A 90 -0.56 6.47 26.85
CA TYR A 90 -1.25 6.15 25.61
C TYR A 90 -1.90 4.75 25.62
N LEU A 91 -1.20 3.74 26.17
CA LEU A 91 -1.79 2.40 26.32
C LEU A 91 -2.98 2.42 27.28
N GLN A 92 -2.88 3.16 28.38
CA GLN A 92 -3.98 3.31 29.35
C GLN A 92 -5.21 3.96 28.73
N LEU A 93 -5.01 5.00 27.91
CA LEU A 93 -6.10 5.62 27.16
C LEU A 93 -6.80 4.60 26.23
N ARG A 94 -6.03 3.77 25.53
CA ARG A 94 -6.59 2.72 24.66
C ARG A 94 -7.33 1.64 25.44
N LEU A 95 -6.89 1.31 26.66
CA LEU A 95 -7.63 0.42 27.55
C LEU A 95 -8.99 1.00 27.93
N ASN A 96 -9.06 2.30 28.23
CA ASN A 96 -10.31 2.98 28.50
C ASN A 96 -11.26 2.97 27.29
N CYS A 97 -10.72 3.10 26.06
CA CYS A 97 -11.52 2.96 24.85
C CYS A 97 -12.19 1.58 24.73
N PHE A 98 -11.51 0.49 25.11
CA PHE A 98 -12.14 -0.84 25.14
C PHE A 98 -13.31 -0.92 26.11
N LYS A 99 -13.13 -0.35 27.31
CA LYS A 99 -14.18 -0.32 28.33
C LYS A 99 -15.40 0.42 27.81
N ILE A 100 -15.20 1.63 27.25
CA ILE A 100 -16.27 2.43 26.65
C ILE A 100 -16.96 1.67 25.50
N ALA A 101 -16.17 1.03 24.61
CA ALA A 101 -16.72 0.27 23.50
C ALA A 101 -17.59 -0.91 23.96
N LEU A 102 -17.15 -1.62 25.00
CA LEU A 102 -17.90 -2.75 25.56
C LEU A 102 -19.16 -2.27 26.30
N ASP A 103 -19.04 -1.22 27.12
CA ASP A 103 -20.19 -0.66 27.84
C ASP A 103 -21.27 -0.15 26.86
N GLY A 104 -20.88 0.54 25.78
CA GLY A 104 -21.80 0.98 24.73
C GLY A 104 -22.45 -0.15 23.91
N LEU A 105 -21.92 -1.38 23.96
CA LEU A 105 -22.58 -2.55 23.37
C LEU A 105 -23.62 -3.18 24.30
N PHE A 106 -23.45 -3.03 25.62
CA PHE A 106 -24.39 -3.55 26.60
C PHE A 106 -25.51 -2.57 26.94
N GLU A 107 -25.28 -1.26 26.89
CA GLU A 107 -26.26 -0.24 27.28
C GLU A 107 -27.08 0.27 26.08
N PRO A 108 -28.40 0.50 26.23
CA PRO A 108 -29.19 1.18 25.22
C PRO A 108 -28.99 2.71 25.28
N PRO A 109 -28.84 3.42 24.15
CA PRO A 109 -28.86 2.91 22.77
C PRO A 109 -27.57 2.16 22.42
N ARG A 110 -27.69 1.00 21.78
CA ARG A 110 -26.52 0.16 21.48
C ARG A 110 -25.74 0.75 20.30
N GLU A 111 -24.55 1.25 20.56
CA GLU A 111 -23.74 1.96 19.56
C GLU A 111 -22.77 1.03 18.81
N LEU A 112 -23.33 0.06 18.08
CA LEU A 112 -22.53 -0.95 17.36
C LEU A 112 -21.47 -0.35 16.44
N MET A 113 -21.81 0.74 15.73
CA MET A 113 -20.88 1.41 14.82
C MET A 113 -19.74 2.12 15.55
N PHE A 114 -20.03 2.70 16.72
CA PHE A 114 -19.02 3.36 17.54
C PHE A 114 -18.04 2.35 18.13
N ALA A 115 -18.55 1.24 18.70
CA ALA A 115 -17.73 0.16 19.21
C ALA A 115 -16.84 -0.45 18.12
N ARG A 116 -17.37 -0.66 16.90
CA ARG A 116 -16.60 -1.12 15.74
C ARG A 116 -15.46 -0.17 15.39
N LYS A 117 -15.72 1.13 15.36
CA LYS A 117 -14.69 2.14 15.06
C LYS A 117 -13.55 2.08 16.08
N LEU A 118 -13.87 2.03 17.38
CA LEU A 118 -12.88 1.90 18.46
C LEU A 118 -12.07 0.59 18.34
N ARG A 119 -12.72 -0.52 17.97
CA ARG A 119 -12.02 -1.78 17.70
C ARG A 119 -10.97 -1.62 16.60
N TYR A 120 -11.37 -1.03 15.47
CA TYR A 120 -10.50 -0.89 14.30
C TYR A 120 -9.29 -0.02 14.57
N GLU A 121 -9.46 1.08 15.29
CA GLU A 121 -8.32 1.92 15.69
C GLU A 121 -7.32 1.16 16.56
N THR A 122 -7.81 0.28 17.42
CA THR A 122 -6.95 -0.49 18.32
C THR A 122 -6.29 -1.68 17.62
N GLU A 123 -6.98 -2.32 16.67
CA GLU A 123 -6.39 -3.29 15.73
C GLU A 123 -5.25 -2.65 14.94
N TYR A 124 -5.47 -1.44 14.42
CA TYR A 124 -4.47 -0.66 13.69
C TYR A 124 -3.23 -0.42 14.56
N PHE A 125 -3.44 0.07 15.78
CA PHE A 125 -2.36 0.33 16.73
C PHE A 125 -1.52 -0.93 17.01
N LEU A 126 -2.16 -2.05 17.31
CA LEU A 126 -1.49 -3.30 17.61
C LEU A 126 -0.72 -3.88 16.42
N ASN A 127 -1.25 -3.71 15.21
CA ASN A 127 -0.63 -4.26 14.00
C ASN A 127 0.47 -3.34 13.41
N ARG A 128 0.53 -2.04 13.74
CA ARG A 128 1.50 -1.08 13.18
C ARG A 128 2.96 -1.43 13.45
N LYS A 129 3.28 -2.19 14.50
CA LYS A 129 4.66 -2.46 14.94
C LYS A 129 5.40 -3.57 14.17
N LEU A 130 4.77 -4.27 13.22
CA LEU A 130 5.45 -5.21 12.30
C LEU A 130 5.45 -4.64 10.87
N CYS A 131 6.54 -4.77 10.09
CA CYS A 131 6.57 -4.32 8.69
C CYS A 131 5.47 -4.97 7.83
N PHE A 132 5.23 -6.27 7.99
CA PHE A 132 4.08 -6.95 7.37
C PHE A 132 2.74 -6.51 7.98
N GLY A 133 2.77 -6.08 9.25
CA GLY A 133 1.64 -5.47 9.93
C GLY A 133 1.23 -4.15 9.28
N PHE A 134 2.17 -3.31 8.83
CA PHE A 134 1.85 -2.09 8.08
C PHE A 134 1.10 -2.39 6.79
N ILE A 135 1.57 -3.32 5.96
CA ILE A 135 0.89 -3.70 4.70
C ILE A 135 -0.50 -4.28 4.98
N LYS A 136 -0.60 -5.20 5.95
CA LYS A 136 -1.88 -5.79 6.35
C LYS A 136 -2.86 -4.72 6.85
N THR A 137 -2.37 -3.80 7.65
CA THR A 137 -3.18 -2.74 8.26
C THR A 137 -3.60 -1.72 7.21
N LEU A 138 -2.71 -1.33 6.31
CA LEU A 138 -3.01 -0.44 5.19
C LEU A 138 -4.01 -1.10 4.23
N PHE A 139 -3.87 -2.39 3.95
CA PHE A 139 -4.85 -3.15 3.15
C PHE A 139 -6.22 -3.26 3.86
N GLN A 140 -6.25 -3.53 5.16
CA GLN A 140 -7.49 -3.55 5.94
C GLN A 140 -8.15 -2.17 6.00
N ARG A 141 -7.36 -1.11 6.12
CA ARG A 141 -7.84 0.27 6.06
C ARG A 141 -8.40 0.59 4.69
N ALA A 142 -7.67 0.24 3.62
CA ALA A 142 -8.12 0.44 2.25
C ALA A 142 -9.41 -0.32 1.95
N THR A 143 -9.54 -1.57 2.40
CA THR A 143 -10.78 -2.35 2.18
C THR A 143 -12.00 -1.80 2.90
N ARG A 144 -11.83 -1.09 4.04
CA ARG A 144 -12.93 -0.66 4.91
C ARG A 144 -13.27 0.83 4.80
N GLU A 145 -12.26 1.70 4.80
CA GLU A 145 -12.46 3.16 4.92
C GLU A 145 -12.45 3.87 3.57
N PHE A 146 -11.76 3.32 2.57
CA PHE A 146 -11.56 4.04 1.32
C PHE A 146 -12.83 4.04 0.47
N SER A 147 -13.06 5.16 -0.21
CA SER A 147 -14.09 5.24 -1.24
C SER A 147 -13.81 4.19 -2.33
N THR A 148 -14.85 3.69 -3.01
CA THR A 148 -14.63 2.65 -4.02
C THR A 148 -13.63 3.06 -5.11
N PRO A 149 -13.65 4.30 -5.64
CA PRO A 149 -12.62 4.74 -6.59
C PRO A 149 -11.20 4.67 -6.01
N THR A 150 -11.03 5.05 -4.75
CA THR A 150 -9.75 4.99 -4.05
C THR A 150 -9.29 3.54 -3.85
N LYS A 151 -10.21 2.58 -3.60
CA LYS A 151 -9.89 1.15 -3.53
C LYS A 151 -9.34 0.62 -4.85
N VAL A 152 -9.96 1.00 -5.96
CA VAL A 152 -9.50 0.63 -7.30
C VAL A 152 -8.11 1.23 -7.58
N LEU A 153 -7.92 2.51 -7.28
CA LEU A 153 -6.63 3.18 -7.45
C LEU A 153 -5.54 2.57 -6.56
N PHE A 154 -5.91 2.16 -5.34
CA PHE A 154 -5.01 1.47 -4.43
C PHE A 154 -4.60 0.09 -4.98
N GLY A 155 -5.55 -0.69 -5.50
CA GLY A 155 -5.27 -1.95 -6.18
C GLY A 155 -4.33 -1.77 -7.38
N LEU A 156 -4.55 -0.70 -8.15
CA LEU A 156 -3.68 -0.33 -9.26
C LEU A 156 -2.26 0.02 -8.79
N ALA A 157 -2.13 0.85 -7.75
CA ALA A 157 -0.84 1.21 -7.17
C ALA A 157 -0.08 -0.01 -6.64
N MET A 158 -0.79 -0.97 -6.03
CA MET A 158 -0.20 -2.24 -5.56
C MET A 158 0.31 -3.12 -6.70
N ALA A 159 -0.20 -2.94 -7.92
CA ALA A 159 0.26 -3.68 -9.09
C ALA A 159 1.50 -3.02 -9.74
N ILE A 160 1.78 -1.73 -9.50
CA ILE A 160 2.94 -1.03 -10.08
C ILE A 160 4.27 -1.74 -9.79
N PRO A 161 4.59 -2.18 -8.54
CA PRO A 161 5.82 -2.90 -8.28
C PRO A 161 5.94 -4.20 -9.09
N ILE A 162 4.83 -4.88 -9.37
CA ILE A 162 4.85 -6.07 -10.21
C ILE A 162 5.27 -5.71 -11.63
N TYR A 163 4.70 -4.65 -12.22
CA TYR A 163 5.07 -4.20 -13.56
C TYR A 163 6.50 -3.65 -13.62
N ALA A 164 6.92 -2.92 -12.58
CA ALA A 164 8.22 -2.26 -12.53
C ALA A 164 9.38 -3.20 -12.16
N ILE A 165 9.12 -4.28 -11.41
CA ILE A 165 10.17 -5.17 -10.90
C ILE A 165 10.15 -6.51 -11.61
N ILE A 166 8.99 -7.18 -11.70
CA ILE A 166 8.93 -8.57 -12.22
C ILE A 166 9.27 -8.60 -13.70
N ILE A 167 8.78 -7.64 -14.49
CA ILE A 167 9.05 -7.61 -15.93
C ILE A 167 10.56 -7.40 -16.19
N PRO A 168 11.23 -6.37 -15.64
CA PRO A 168 12.68 -6.23 -15.83
C PRO A 168 13.50 -7.39 -15.26
N VAL A 169 13.14 -7.93 -14.09
CA VAL A 169 13.85 -9.07 -13.48
C VAL A 169 13.71 -10.33 -14.33
N SER A 170 12.53 -10.61 -14.88
CA SER A 170 12.33 -11.73 -15.80
C SER A 170 13.16 -11.57 -17.07
N LEU A 171 13.34 -10.33 -17.53
CA LEU A 171 14.17 -10.05 -18.70
C LEU A 171 15.65 -10.23 -18.38
N THR A 172 16.15 -9.68 -17.27
CA THR A 172 17.55 -9.81 -16.89
C THR A 172 17.92 -11.26 -16.61
N THR A 173 17.04 -12.03 -15.97
CA THR A 173 17.24 -13.48 -15.77
C THR A 173 17.26 -14.24 -17.09
N SER A 174 16.38 -13.91 -18.05
CA SER A 174 16.39 -14.50 -19.38
C SER A 174 17.67 -14.17 -20.15
N ILE A 175 18.16 -12.92 -20.06
CA ILE A 175 19.43 -12.48 -20.64
C ILE A 175 20.57 -13.30 -20.04
N VAL A 176 20.66 -13.38 -18.71
CA VAL A 176 21.72 -14.11 -18.01
C VAL A 176 21.69 -15.59 -18.39
N LEU A 177 20.51 -16.22 -18.42
CA LEU A 177 20.36 -17.63 -18.74
C LEU A 177 20.73 -17.94 -20.20
N THR A 178 20.42 -17.03 -21.13
CA THR A 178 20.75 -17.18 -22.56
C THR A 178 22.24 -16.96 -22.83
N LEU A 179 22.89 -16.04 -22.10
CA LEU A 179 24.31 -15.73 -22.29
C LEU A 179 25.25 -16.63 -21.49
N MET A 180 24.77 -17.26 -20.42
CA MET A 180 25.57 -18.13 -19.55
C MET A 180 26.37 -19.21 -20.31
N PRO A 181 25.77 -19.95 -21.27
CA PRO A 181 26.49 -20.97 -22.03
C PRO A 181 27.64 -20.42 -22.89
N ASP A 182 27.44 -19.24 -23.49
CA ASP A 182 28.44 -18.59 -24.34
C ASP A 182 29.59 -18.02 -23.48
N ILE A 183 29.28 -17.47 -22.30
CA ILE A 183 30.26 -16.96 -21.34
C ILE A 183 31.07 -18.10 -20.71
N ALA A 184 30.44 -19.23 -20.40
CA ALA A 184 31.09 -20.40 -19.82
C ALA A 184 32.12 -21.06 -20.75
N GLN A 185 32.01 -20.84 -22.06
CA GLN A 185 32.98 -21.33 -23.05
C GLN A 185 34.23 -20.45 -23.15
N ILE A 186 34.24 -19.25 -22.56
CA ILE A 186 35.42 -18.37 -22.57
C ILE A 186 36.43 -18.88 -21.54
N PRO A 187 37.65 -19.28 -21.95
CA PRO A 187 38.65 -19.76 -21.01
C PRO A 187 39.01 -18.69 -19.96
N THR A 188 38.96 -19.04 -18.68
CA THR A 188 39.14 -18.10 -17.56
C THR A 188 40.48 -17.35 -17.59
N TYR A 189 41.53 -17.95 -18.16
CA TYR A 189 42.84 -17.32 -18.28
C TYR A 189 42.84 -16.12 -19.23
N LEU A 190 41.97 -16.10 -20.25
CA LEU A 190 41.86 -14.97 -21.18
C LEU A 190 41.22 -13.74 -20.55
N LEU A 191 40.26 -13.95 -19.65
CA LEU A 191 39.63 -12.86 -18.89
C LEU A 191 40.63 -12.24 -17.91
N ILE A 192 41.52 -13.04 -17.32
CA ILE A 192 42.55 -12.57 -16.38
C ILE A 192 43.64 -11.79 -17.12
N ASP A 193 44.09 -12.26 -18.29
CA ASP A 193 45.11 -11.55 -19.08
C ASP A 193 44.58 -10.23 -19.65
N ALA A 194 43.33 -10.19 -20.14
CA ALA A 194 42.69 -8.97 -20.60
C ALA A 194 42.44 -7.94 -19.47
N ALA A 195 42.20 -8.42 -18.24
CA ALA A 195 42.07 -7.56 -17.06
C ALA A 195 43.43 -7.04 -16.57
N LYS A 196 44.50 -7.83 -16.71
CA LYS A 196 45.88 -7.43 -16.35
C LYS A 196 46.47 -6.39 -17.30
N ASP A 197 46.12 -6.43 -18.59
CA ASP A 197 46.64 -5.48 -19.59
C ASP A 197 46.17 -4.02 -19.35
N LYS A 198 45.16 -3.81 -18.48
CA LYS A 198 44.73 -2.48 -18.02
C LYS A 198 45.33 -2.05 -16.67
N SER A 199 45.99 -2.96 -15.97
CA SER A 199 46.59 -2.75 -14.65
C SER A 199 48.11 -2.73 -14.82
N ASN A 200 48.68 -1.55 -15.08
CA ASN A 200 50.13 -1.32 -15.12
C ASN A 200 50.80 -1.53 -13.74
N VAL A 201 50.82 -2.77 -13.25
CA VAL A 201 51.55 -3.18 -12.05
C VAL A 201 52.58 -4.20 -12.48
N SER A 202 53.79 -3.70 -12.71
CA SER A 202 55.00 -4.46 -12.99
C SER A 202 55.55 -5.05 -11.70
N GLU A 203 55.26 -6.31 -11.39
CA GLU A 203 56.03 -7.06 -10.39
C GLU A 203 56.40 -8.47 -10.89
N GLY A 204 57.63 -8.60 -11.38
CA GLY A 204 58.68 -9.45 -10.78
C GLY A 204 58.52 -10.98 -10.67
N ILE A 205 57.46 -11.63 -11.16
CA ILE A 205 57.28 -13.08 -10.98
C ILE A 205 57.67 -13.90 -12.22
N LYS A 206 58.63 -14.83 -12.05
CA LYS A 206 59.12 -15.78 -13.07
C LYS A 206 57.99 -16.65 -13.64
N LYS A 207 57.80 -16.61 -14.97
CA LYS A 207 56.80 -17.38 -15.72
C LYS A 207 57.14 -18.87 -15.81
N PRO A 208 56.16 -19.78 -15.65
CA PRO A 208 56.28 -21.16 -16.14
C PRO A 208 56.22 -21.20 -17.68
N GLN A 209 57.07 -22.02 -18.31
CA GLN A 209 57.03 -22.30 -19.75
C GLN A 209 55.75 -23.08 -20.07
N VAL A 210 54.80 -22.43 -20.75
CA VAL A 210 53.64 -23.05 -21.36
C VAL A 210 53.81 -22.93 -22.89
N GLU A 211 53.52 -24.03 -23.57
CA GLU A 211 53.63 -24.23 -25.01
C GLU A 211 52.87 -23.14 -25.80
N PRO A 212 53.41 -22.61 -26.91
CA PRO A 212 52.85 -21.45 -27.61
C PRO A 212 51.65 -21.88 -28.47
N THR A 213 50.49 -22.10 -27.85
CA THR A 213 49.23 -22.01 -28.56
C THR A 213 49.18 -20.62 -29.20
N THR A 214 49.12 -20.57 -30.52
CA THR A 214 49.37 -19.36 -31.30
C THR A 214 48.40 -18.25 -30.87
N LYS A 215 48.93 -17.13 -30.35
CA LYS A 215 48.13 -15.99 -29.86
C LYS A 215 47.02 -15.55 -30.84
N ALA A 216 47.27 -15.68 -32.14
CA ALA A 216 46.30 -15.40 -33.20
C ALA A 216 45.05 -16.30 -33.14
N GLN A 217 45.20 -17.59 -32.84
CA GLN A 217 44.08 -18.53 -32.76
C GLN A 217 43.21 -18.22 -31.55
N VAL A 218 43.83 -17.84 -30.44
CA VAL A 218 43.15 -17.45 -29.21
C VAL A 218 42.40 -16.12 -29.36
N GLN A 219 42.97 -15.16 -30.07
CA GLN A 219 42.33 -13.87 -30.36
C GLN A 219 41.12 -14.04 -31.30
N SER A 220 41.22 -14.90 -32.32
CA SER A 220 40.10 -15.19 -33.22
C SER A 220 38.91 -15.86 -32.51
N GLN A 221 39.17 -16.79 -31.57
CA GLN A 221 38.11 -17.42 -30.78
C GLN A 221 37.40 -16.43 -29.85
N LEU A 222 38.14 -15.45 -29.32
CA LEU A 222 37.57 -14.40 -28.47
C LEU A 222 36.69 -13.43 -29.27
N GLU A 223 37.12 -13.02 -30.47
CA GLU A 223 36.32 -12.15 -31.34
C GLU A 223 35.04 -12.85 -31.82
N ASP A 224 35.12 -14.13 -32.21
CA ASP A 224 33.94 -14.92 -32.57
C ASP A 224 32.94 -15.06 -31.40
N ALA A 225 33.45 -15.29 -30.17
CA ALA A 225 32.61 -15.37 -28.98
C ALA A 225 31.93 -14.02 -28.66
N LEU A 226 32.66 -12.92 -28.73
CA LEU A 226 32.11 -11.56 -28.52
C LEU A 226 31.10 -11.19 -29.61
N GLN A 227 31.32 -11.59 -30.85
CA GLN A 227 30.39 -11.36 -31.95
C GLN A 227 29.09 -12.15 -31.74
N ARG A 228 29.16 -13.42 -31.32
CA ARG A 228 27.97 -14.23 -30.95
C ARG A 228 27.21 -13.63 -29.78
N ILE A 229 27.91 -13.22 -28.72
CA ILE A 229 27.31 -12.58 -27.55
C ILE A 229 26.61 -11.27 -27.95
N SER A 230 27.25 -10.43 -28.76
CA SER A 230 26.67 -9.15 -29.21
C SER A 230 25.45 -9.36 -30.11
N PHE A 231 25.47 -10.36 -30.99
CA PHE A 231 24.34 -10.72 -31.84
C PHE A 231 23.16 -11.27 -31.02
N ASN A 232 23.41 -12.22 -30.11
CA ASN A 232 22.39 -12.81 -29.23
C ASN A 232 21.79 -11.76 -28.29
N LEU A 233 22.62 -10.89 -27.71
CA LEU A 233 22.17 -9.78 -26.88
C LEU A 233 21.38 -8.76 -27.68
N GLY A 234 21.82 -8.41 -28.90
CA GLY A 234 21.11 -7.49 -29.79
C GLY A 234 19.74 -8.01 -30.22
N LEU A 235 19.65 -9.30 -30.57
CA LEU A 235 18.40 -9.97 -30.92
C LEU A 235 17.43 -10.02 -29.73
N LEU A 236 17.94 -10.38 -28.54
CA LEU A 236 17.16 -10.47 -27.32
C LEU A 236 16.70 -9.09 -26.85
N LEU A 237 17.56 -8.07 -26.89
CA LEU A 237 17.20 -6.67 -26.59
C LEU A 237 16.15 -6.12 -27.57
N LYS A 238 16.30 -6.39 -28.87
CA LYS A 238 15.34 -5.96 -29.88
C LYS A 238 13.96 -6.61 -29.65
N ASN A 239 13.92 -7.93 -29.45
CA ASN A 239 12.66 -8.66 -29.24
C ASN A 239 12.03 -8.33 -27.88
N SER A 240 12.84 -8.15 -26.84
CA SER A 240 12.35 -7.79 -25.52
C SER A 240 11.82 -6.37 -25.43
N SER A 241 12.41 -5.42 -26.16
CA SER A 241 11.90 -4.04 -26.19
C SER A 241 10.47 -3.99 -26.72
N LEU A 242 10.17 -4.78 -27.76
CA LEU A 242 8.83 -4.91 -28.32
C LEU A 242 7.87 -5.58 -27.35
N VAL A 243 8.27 -6.67 -26.70
CA VAL A 243 7.45 -7.37 -25.69
C VAL A 243 7.15 -6.47 -24.49
N ILE A 244 8.14 -5.73 -23.99
CA ILE A 244 7.97 -4.78 -22.89
C ILE A 244 7.00 -3.66 -23.30
N MET A 245 7.19 -3.09 -24.49
CA MET A 245 6.32 -2.03 -25.00
C MET A 245 4.87 -2.50 -25.12
N VAL A 246 4.66 -3.70 -25.67
CA VAL A 246 3.34 -4.32 -25.80
C VAL A 246 2.73 -4.64 -24.44
N ALA A 247 3.52 -5.15 -23.50
CA ALA A 247 3.08 -5.39 -22.12
C ALA A 247 2.59 -4.10 -21.46
N PHE A 248 3.35 -3.01 -21.57
CA PHE A 248 2.95 -1.70 -21.05
C PHE A 248 1.70 -1.16 -21.74
N ALA A 249 1.60 -1.28 -23.06
CA ALA A 249 0.44 -0.85 -23.82
C ALA A 249 -0.83 -1.59 -23.40
N GLY A 250 -0.74 -2.91 -23.21
CA GLY A 250 -1.84 -3.76 -22.72
C GLY A 250 -2.27 -3.40 -21.30
N ALA A 251 -1.32 -3.21 -20.38
CA ALA A 251 -1.60 -2.72 -19.04
C ALA A 251 -2.29 -1.35 -19.08
N PHE A 252 -1.76 -0.42 -19.87
CA PHE A 252 -2.26 0.94 -19.99
C PHE A 252 -3.68 1.00 -20.56
N GLY A 253 -3.97 0.22 -21.60
CA GLY A 253 -5.33 0.07 -22.13
C GLY A 253 -6.31 -0.41 -21.08
N SER A 254 -5.91 -1.38 -20.26
CA SER A 254 -6.74 -1.85 -19.14
C SER A 254 -6.92 -0.78 -18.05
N ILE A 255 -5.90 0.01 -17.74
CA ILE A 255 -5.98 1.09 -16.74
C ILE A 255 -6.96 2.16 -17.21
N VAL A 256 -6.86 2.61 -18.46
CA VAL A 256 -7.80 3.58 -19.04
C VAL A 256 -9.23 3.02 -19.03
N SER A 257 -9.40 1.74 -19.36
CA SER A 257 -10.69 1.04 -19.29
C SER A 257 -11.29 1.01 -17.86
N ILE A 258 -10.44 0.93 -16.83
CA ILE A 258 -10.87 1.01 -15.43
C ILE A 258 -11.28 2.44 -15.07
N PHE A 259 -10.48 3.45 -15.46
CA PHE A 259 -10.75 4.85 -15.13
C PHE A 259 -12.12 5.32 -15.65
N ILE A 260 -12.45 4.97 -16.89
CA ILE A 260 -13.75 5.31 -17.51
C ILE A 260 -14.93 4.64 -16.77
N ARG A 261 -14.68 3.56 -16.01
CA ARG A 261 -15.70 2.80 -15.29
C ARG A 261 -15.70 3.01 -13.78
N LEU A 262 -14.92 3.96 -13.26
CA LEU A 262 -14.85 4.22 -11.82
C LEU A 262 -16.23 4.46 -11.19
N ASP A 263 -17.14 5.10 -11.92
CA ASP A 263 -18.50 5.36 -11.46
C ASP A 263 -19.36 4.09 -11.31
N GLN A 264 -19.12 3.06 -12.12
CA GLN A 264 -19.85 1.79 -12.04
C GLN A 264 -19.54 1.02 -10.75
N TYR A 265 -18.37 1.26 -10.17
CA TYR A 265 -17.98 0.65 -8.90
C TYR A 265 -18.54 1.39 -7.67
N LYS A 266 -19.27 2.51 -7.84
CA LYS A 266 -19.87 3.25 -6.71
C LYS A 266 -21.11 2.55 -6.12
N SER A 267 -21.58 1.44 -6.68
CA SER A 267 -22.76 0.73 -6.13
C SER A 267 -22.51 0.23 -4.71
N THR A 268 -23.59 0.16 -3.93
CA THR A 268 -23.58 -0.21 -2.50
C THR A 268 -22.94 -1.56 -2.23
N ASP A 269 -23.02 -2.48 -3.20
CA ASP A 269 -22.51 -3.85 -3.11
C ASP A 269 -20.98 -3.92 -2.98
N TYR A 270 -20.27 -2.84 -3.34
CA TYR A 270 -18.81 -2.75 -3.28
C TYR A 270 -18.25 -2.04 -2.04
N LYS A 271 -19.10 -1.45 -1.18
CA LYS A 271 -18.65 -0.64 -0.03
C LYS A 271 -17.86 -1.44 1.01
N GLU A 272 -18.22 -2.69 1.26
CA GLU A 272 -17.54 -3.54 2.26
C GLU A 272 -16.64 -4.62 1.62
N SER A 273 -16.60 -4.69 0.28
CA SER A 273 -15.85 -5.72 -0.42
C SER A 273 -14.42 -5.27 -0.78
N ALA A 274 -13.50 -6.24 -0.80
CA ALA A 274 -12.17 -6.10 -1.36
C ALA A 274 -12.15 -6.22 -2.91
N THR A 275 -13.28 -6.59 -3.54
CA THR A 275 -13.41 -6.75 -4.99
C THR A 275 -12.86 -5.55 -5.79
N PRO A 276 -13.12 -4.28 -5.42
CA PRO A 276 -12.61 -3.14 -6.18
C PRO A 276 -11.07 -3.05 -6.18
N ILE A 277 -10.43 -3.44 -5.07
CA ILE A 277 -8.96 -3.52 -5.00
C ILE A 277 -8.45 -4.61 -5.93
N LEU A 278 -9.08 -5.80 -5.89
CA LEU A 278 -8.69 -6.92 -6.75
C LEU A 278 -8.91 -6.61 -8.23
N VAL A 279 -9.96 -5.86 -8.56
CA VAL A 279 -10.22 -5.36 -9.92
C VAL A 279 -9.11 -4.42 -10.37
N GLY A 280 -8.75 -3.42 -9.55
CA GLY A 280 -7.65 -2.50 -9.86
C GLY A 280 -6.30 -3.19 -10.03
N PHE A 281 -6.06 -4.25 -9.27
CA PHE A 281 -4.82 -5.04 -9.32
C PHE A 281 -4.77 -6.02 -10.51
N ALA A 282 -5.80 -6.83 -10.68
CA ALA A 282 -5.79 -7.97 -11.59
C ALA A 282 -6.05 -7.57 -13.04
N LYS A 283 -6.90 -6.56 -13.30
CA LYS A 283 -7.27 -6.19 -14.67
C LYS A 283 -6.08 -5.75 -15.53
N PRO A 284 -5.16 -4.88 -15.06
CA PRO A 284 -4.01 -4.52 -15.87
C PRO A 284 -3.08 -5.71 -16.14
N LEU A 285 -2.99 -6.67 -15.22
CA LEU A 285 -2.20 -7.90 -15.40
C LEU A 285 -2.82 -8.80 -16.47
N ILE A 286 -4.15 -8.92 -16.47
CA ILE A 286 -4.90 -9.61 -17.52
C ILE A 286 -4.69 -8.91 -18.87
N GLY A 287 -4.76 -7.57 -18.91
CA GLY A 287 -4.49 -6.77 -20.10
C GLY A 287 -3.08 -7.00 -20.67
N THR A 288 -2.06 -7.02 -19.81
CA THR A 288 -0.68 -7.38 -20.18
C THR A 288 -0.59 -8.77 -20.78
N ALA A 289 -1.17 -9.78 -20.11
CA ALA A 289 -1.08 -11.17 -20.56
C ALA A 289 -1.72 -11.36 -21.95
N PHE A 290 -2.91 -10.79 -22.17
CA PHE A 290 -3.57 -10.86 -23.47
C PHE A 290 -2.81 -10.10 -24.55
N ALA A 291 -2.24 -8.93 -24.23
CA ALA A 291 -1.45 -8.17 -25.19
C ALA A 291 -0.20 -8.93 -25.63
N ILE A 292 0.53 -9.56 -24.70
CA ILE A 292 1.68 -10.42 -25.00
C ILE A 292 1.24 -11.61 -25.85
N LEU A 293 0.14 -12.27 -25.50
CA LEU A 293 -0.39 -13.41 -26.25
C LEU A 293 -0.67 -13.03 -27.71
N VAL A 294 -1.39 -11.94 -27.95
CA VAL A 294 -1.73 -11.52 -29.32
C VAL A 294 -0.48 -11.05 -30.07
N CYS A 295 0.46 -10.38 -29.41
CA CYS A 295 1.75 -10.04 -30.00
C CYS A 295 2.50 -11.28 -30.48
N SER A 296 2.52 -12.34 -29.66
CA SER A 296 3.12 -13.63 -30.03
C SER A 296 2.38 -14.29 -31.20
N MET A 297 1.04 -14.21 -31.26
CA MET A 297 0.25 -14.74 -32.40
C MET A 297 0.48 -13.97 -33.71
N LEU A 298 0.69 -12.65 -33.62
CA LEU A 298 1.03 -11.82 -34.77
C LEU A 298 2.47 -12.08 -35.24
N SER A 299 3.40 -12.18 -34.29
CA SER A 299 4.82 -12.42 -34.57
C SER A 299 5.10 -13.83 -35.09
N SER A 300 4.28 -14.81 -34.74
CA SER A 300 4.40 -16.18 -35.24
C SER A 300 3.86 -16.38 -36.66
N GLY A 301 3.24 -15.35 -37.25
CA GLY A 301 2.65 -15.43 -38.59
C GLY A 301 1.34 -16.21 -38.65
N ILE A 302 0.79 -16.66 -37.51
CA ILE A 302 -0.54 -17.30 -37.44
C ILE A 302 -1.61 -16.36 -38.00
N ILE A 303 -1.48 -15.06 -37.71
CA ILE A 303 -2.33 -14.01 -38.26
C ILE A 303 -1.48 -13.21 -39.24
N THR A 304 -1.53 -13.59 -40.51
CA THR A 304 -0.82 -12.87 -41.58
C THR A 304 -1.59 -11.59 -41.91
N SER A 305 -1.14 -10.44 -41.39
CA SER A 305 -1.68 -9.15 -41.84
C SER A 305 -0.82 -8.60 -42.98
N PRO A 306 -1.43 -8.14 -44.10
CA PRO A 306 -0.69 -7.48 -45.19
C PRO A 306 0.13 -6.27 -44.70
N LEU A 307 -0.30 -5.65 -43.60
CA LEU A 307 0.35 -4.50 -42.99
C LEU A 307 1.66 -4.86 -42.26
N LEU A 308 1.79 -6.08 -41.75
CA LEU A 308 3.03 -6.58 -41.14
C LEU A 308 3.99 -7.19 -42.18
N TYR A 309 3.45 -7.81 -43.24
CA TYR A 309 4.22 -8.62 -44.18
C TYR A 309 4.97 -7.83 -45.28
N SER A 310 4.79 -6.50 -45.34
CA SER A 310 5.42 -5.66 -46.36
C SER A 310 6.95 -5.48 -46.18
N HIS A 311 7.58 -6.18 -45.22
CA HIS A 311 8.97 -5.96 -44.80
C HIS A 311 9.96 -7.03 -45.28
N GLU A 312 9.55 -8.28 -45.53
CA GLU A 312 10.54 -9.36 -45.76
C GLU A 312 11.03 -9.47 -47.21
N ASN A 313 10.23 -9.06 -48.20
CA ASN A 313 10.59 -9.24 -49.62
C ASN A 313 11.29 -8.03 -50.27
N SER A 314 11.60 -6.96 -49.54
CA SER A 314 12.26 -5.76 -50.09
C SER A 314 13.76 -5.63 -49.79
N SER A 315 14.36 -6.61 -49.10
CA SER A 315 15.76 -6.55 -48.64
C SER A 315 16.81 -7.03 -49.67
N GLN A 316 16.45 -7.17 -50.94
CA GLN A 316 17.39 -7.68 -51.97
C GLN A 316 17.57 -6.76 -53.18
N LYS A 317 17.50 -5.44 -52.98
CA LYS A 317 18.13 -4.48 -53.89
C LYS A 317 18.98 -3.49 -53.08
N SER A 318 20.28 -3.72 -53.16
CA SER A 318 21.35 -2.91 -52.58
C SER A 318 21.40 -1.54 -53.24
N ASP A 319 20.77 -0.54 -52.64
CA ASP A 319 21.04 0.87 -52.94
C ASP A 319 21.60 1.53 -51.67
N GLU A 320 22.84 2.03 -51.74
CA GLU A 320 23.67 2.55 -50.64
C GLU A 320 23.10 3.77 -49.88
N ASN A 321 21.88 4.22 -50.20
CA ASN A 321 21.15 5.27 -49.47
C ASN A 321 20.17 4.70 -48.41
N SER A 322 20.31 3.41 -48.05
CA SER A 322 19.31 2.63 -47.29
C SER A 322 19.33 2.78 -45.76
N SER A 323 20.34 3.42 -45.16
CA SER A 323 20.51 3.47 -43.70
C SER A 323 19.42 4.26 -42.97
N GLN A 324 18.77 5.20 -43.65
CA GLN A 324 17.72 6.04 -43.04
C GLN A 324 16.30 5.48 -43.25
N LYS A 325 16.11 4.58 -44.23
CA LYS A 325 14.79 4.05 -44.62
C LYS A 325 14.34 2.85 -43.78
N SER A 326 15.29 2.11 -43.19
CA SER A 326 15.03 0.95 -42.31
C SER A 326 14.51 1.34 -40.92
N SER A 327 14.92 2.50 -40.38
CA SER A 327 14.46 3.00 -39.08
C SER A 327 12.96 3.37 -39.09
N TYR A 328 12.51 4.06 -40.15
CA TYR A 328 11.14 4.56 -40.25
C TYR A 328 10.08 3.45 -40.33
N ASN A 329 10.39 2.33 -41.00
CA ASN A 329 9.48 1.18 -41.07
C ASN A 329 9.40 0.41 -39.74
N SER A 330 10.50 0.38 -38.98
CA SER A 330 10.52 -0.24 -37.66
C SER A 330 9.62 0.53 -36.69
N GLU A 331 9.66 1.87 -36.71
CA GLU A 331 8.81 2.73 -35.86
C GLU A 331 7.32 2.49 -36.09
N LYS A 332 6.87 2.39 -37.34
CA LYS A 332 5.46 2.10 -37.67
C LYS A 332 4.99 0.77 -37.11
N GLN A 333 5.85 -0.24 -37.11
CA GLN A 333 5.53 -1.54 -36.52
C GLN A 333 5.35 -1.41 -34.99
N TYR A 334 6.24 -0.69 -34.30
CA TYR A 334 6.07 -0.43 -32.86
C TYR A 334 4.74 0.26 -32.55
N PHE A 335 4.38 1.32 -33.30
CA PHE A 335 3.10 2.00 -33.11
C PHE A 335 1.91 1.07 -33.36
N LEU A 336 1.98 0.22 -34.38
CA LEU A 336 0.92 -0.75 -34.67
C LEU A 336 0.75 -1.76 -33.52
N TYR A 337 1.85 -2.38 -33.08
CA TYR A 337 1.84 -3.33 -31.96
C TYR A 337 1.32 -2.66 -30.68
N PHE A 338 1.75 -1.43 -30.41
CA PHE A 338 1.26 -0.65 -29.29
C PHE A 338 -0.24 -0.40 -29.37
N THR A 339 -0.76 0.07 -30.52
CA THR A 339 -2.18 0.34 -30.69
C THR A 339 -3.01 -0.93 -30.52
N ILE A 340 -2.60 -2.05 -31.14
CA ILE A 340 -3.29 -3.33 -31.00
C ILE A 340 -3.29 -3.78 -29.53
N ALA A 341 -2.12 -3.79 -28.89
CA ALA A 341 -1.97 -4.15 -27.49
C ALA A 341 -2.82 -3.29 -26.55
N PHE A 342 -2.83 -1.97 -26.77
CA PHE A 342 -3.67 -1.03 -26.04
C PHE A 342 -5.16 -1.34 -26.21
N LEU A 343 -5.61 -1.56 -27.45
CA LEU A 343 -7.01 -1.91 -27.73
C LEU A 343 -7.43 -3.23 -27.09
N ILE A 344 -6.53 -4.21 -27.05
CA ILE A 344 -6.76 -5.49 -26.35
C ILE A 344 -6.88 -5.27 -24.85
N GLY A 345 -5.99 -4.48 -24.24
CA GLY A 345 -6.11 -4.10 -22.83
C GLY A 345 -7.42 -3.34 -22.54
N PHE A 346 -7.87 -2.53 -23.50
CA PHE A 346 -9.11 -1.77 -23.44
C PHE A 346 -10.38 -2.60 -23.76
N SER A 347 -10.21 -3.83 -24.25
CA SER A 347 -11.25 -4.62 -24.93
C SER A 347 -12.52 -4.83 -24.12
N GLU A 348 -12.45 -4.94 -22.80
CA GLU A 348 -13.64 -5.12 -21.95
C GLU A 348 -14.64 -3.97 -22.13
N ARG A 349 -14.17 -2.74 -22.28
CA ARG A 349 -15.06 -1.60 -22.52
C ARG A 349 -15.49 -1.53 -23.98
N LEU A 350 -14.53 -1.72 -24.89
CA LEU A 350 -14.79 -1.71 -26.33
C LEU A 350 -15.88 -2.72 -26.71
N ALA A 351 -15.80 -3.95 -26.20
CA ALA A 351 -16.78 -5.00 -26.44
C ALA A 351 -18.17 -4.59 -25.93
N ASN A 352 -18.25 -4.08 -24.69
CA ASN A 352 -19.52 -3.62 -24.12
C ASN A 352 -20.14 -2.45 -24.91
N ASP A 353 -19.33 -1.49 -25.39
CA ASP A 353 -19.81 -0.36 -26.17
C ASP A 353 -20.24 -0.77 -27.58
N ILE A 354 -19.51 -1.71 -28.22
CA ILE A 354 -19.89 -2.27 -29.51
C ILE A 354 -21.20 -3.05 -29.39
N VAL A 355 -21.33 -3.90 -28.37
CA VAL A 355 -22.56 -4.68 -28.12
C VAL A 355 -23.73 -3.75 -27.87
N LYS A 356 -23.60 -2.75 -26.99
CA LYS A 356 -24.67 -1.77 -26.74
C LYS A 356 -25.08 -1.00 -27.99
N ARG A 357 -24.11 -0.58 -28.80
CA ARG A 357 -24.39 0.13 -30.05
C ARG A 357 -25.05 -0.76 -31.09
N ALA A 358 -24.65 -2.04 -31.17
CA ALA A 358 -25.28 -3.02 -32.02
C ALA A 358 -26.72 -3.30 -31.57
N GLU A 359 -26.96 -3.48 -30.27
CA GLU A 359 -28.29 -3.61 -29.67
C GLU A 359 -29.18 -2.38 -29.96
N ASP A 360 -28.65 -1.17 -29.77
CA ASP A 360 -29.37 0.08 -30.06
C ASP A 360 -29.69 0.25 -31.57
N THR A 361 -28.87 -0.33 -32.44
CA THR A 361 -29.07 -0.29 -33.91
C THR A 361 -30.04 -1.38 -34.38
N ILE A 362 -30.01 -2.56 -33.76
CA ILE A 362 -30.83 -3.73 -34.15
C ILE A 362 -32.21 -3.69 -33.49
N SER A 363 -32.34 -3.12 -32.30
CA SER A 363 -33.61 -2.94 -31.57
C SER A 363 -33.87 -1.47 -31.20
N PRO A 364 -34.22 -0.61 -32.17
CA PRO A 364 -34.65 0.76 -31.88
C PRO A 364 -36.06 0.86 -31.25
N GLN A 365 -36.81 -0.23 -31.10
CA GLN A 365 -38.17 -0.23 -30.56
C GLN A 365 -38.19 -0.64 -29.07
N ASP A 366 -38.51 0.33 -28.21
CA ASP A 366 -39.05 0.22 -26.83
C ASP A 366 -38.47 1.21 -25.79
N LYS A 367 -37.86 2.33 -26.23
CA LYS A 367 -37.50 3.42 -25.28
C LYS A 367 -38.65 4.37 -24.91
N THR A 368 -39.87 4.20 -25.46
CA THR A 368 -41.00 5.13 -25.22
C THR A 368 -41.92 4.77 -24.04
N GLN A 369 -41.82 3.57 -23.42
CA GLN A 369 -42.78 3.18 -22.36
C GLN A 369 -42.21 3.13 -20.93
N THR A 370 -40.89 3.19 -20.72
CA THR A 370 -40.30 3.06 -19.37
C THR A 370 -40.38 4.34 -18.54
N SER A 371 -40.60 5.51 -19.15
CA SER A 371 -40.76 6.79 -18.43
C SER A 371 -42.12 6.96 -17.74
N ALA A 372 -43.16 6.20 -18.12
CA ALA A 372 -44.48 6.29 -17.51
C ALA A 372 -44.61 5.49 -16.19
N VAL A 373 -43.79 4.46 -15.99
CA VAL A 373 -43.85 3.60 -14.79
C VAL A 373 -43.02 4.16 -13.63
N VAL A 374 -41.94 4.90 -13.91
CA VAL A 374 -41.10 5.53 -12.88
C VAL A 374 -41.83 6.68 -12.18
N HIS A 375 -42.69 7.43 -12.88
CA HIS A 375 -43.45 8.52 -12.26
C HIS A 375 -44.58 8.06 -11.32
N LYS A 376 -45.11 6.84 -11.49
CA LYS A 376 -46.17 6.30 -10.62
C LYS A 376 -45.64 5.76 -9.29
N LYS A 377 -44.36 5.36 -9.23
CA LYS A 377 -43.73 4.81 -8.02
C LYS A 377 -43.27 5.90 -7.04
N THR A 378 -42.86 7.07 -7.54
CA THR A 378 -42.42 8.21 -6.71
C THR A 378 -43.56 8.83 -5.89
N ILE A 379 -44.77 8.92 -6.45
CA ILE A 379 -45.95 9.47 -5.75
C ILE A 379 -46.39 8.60 -4.56
N THR A 380 -46.10 7.29 -4.61
CA THR A 380 -46.51 6.36 -3.54
C THR A 380 -45.53 6.38 -2.36
N GLN A 381 -44.24 6.62 -2.59
CA GLN A 381 -43.24 6.70 -1.50
C GLN A 381 -43.31 8.01 -0.71
N GLU A 382 -43.67 9.12 -1.33
CA GLU A 382 -43.78 10.42 -0.65
C GLU A 382 -44.98 10.48 0.33
N ASN A 383 -46.05 9.73 0.04
CA ASN A 383 -47.20 9.66 0.94
C ASN A 383 -46.97 8.72 2.14
N ILE A 384 -46.10 7.71 1.99
CA ILE A 384 -45.74 6.81 3.09
C ILE A 384 -44.75 7.49 4.06
N SER A 385 -43.81 8.32 3.56
CA SER A 385 -42.89 9.06 4.42
C SER A 385 -43.58 10.14 5.25
N LYS A 386 -44.65 10.76 4.74
CA LYS A 386 -45.46 11.75 5.48
C LYS A 386 -46.35 11.10 6.55
N ALA A 387 -46.77 9.85 6.37
CA ALA A 387 -47.55 9.12 7.37
C ALA A 387 -46.70 8.58 8.54
N LEU A 388 -45.41 8.27 8.30
CA LEU A 388 -44.52 7.68 9.32
C LEU A 388 -43.91 8.70 10.30
N HIS A 389 -44.09 10.00 10.06
CA HIS A 389 -43.48 11.06 10.89
C HIS A 389 -44.40 11.62 11.99
N LYS A 390 -45.62 11.10 12.14
CA LYS A 390 -46.61 11.64 13.10
C LYS A 390 -46.53 11.03 14.51
N ASP A 391 -45.72 10.01 14.75
CA ASP A 391 -45.73 9.28 16.03
C ASP A 391 -44.30 8.99 16.53
N SER A 392 -43.67 9.96 17.20
CA SER A 392 -42.49 9.71 18.05
C SER A 392 -42.17 10.94 18.92
N SER A 393 -43.00 11.21 19.92
CA SER A 393 -42.62 12.03 21.07
C SER A 393 -41.93 11.16 22.14
N MET A 394 -40.62 10.98 22.02
CA MET A 394 -39.77 10.46 23.11
C MET A 394 -38.49 11.30 23.17
N LYS A 395 -38.12 11.70 24.38
CA LYS A 395 -36.99 12.60 24.73
C LYS A 395 -35.76 12.39 23.83
N GLN A 396 -35.55 13.33 22.91
CA GLN A 396 -34.31 13.47 22.16
C GLN A 396 -33.28 14.13 23.08
N ILE A 397 -32.24 13.39 23.47
CA ILE A 397 -30.91 13.99 23.62
C ILE A 397 -30.63 14.63 22.27
N SER A 398 -30.40 15.94 22.25
CA SER A 398 -30.39 16.67 20.99
C SER A 398 -29.23 16.14 20.15
N ARG A 399 -29.45 15.95 18.83
CA ARG A 399 -28.35 15.59 17.92
C ARG A 399 -27.19 16.59 18.00
N GLU A 400 -27.48 17.80 18.46
CA GLU A 400 -26.51 18.87 18.69
C GLU A 400 -25.56 18.53 19.85
N GLU A 401 -26.04 17.96 20.96
CA GLU A 401 -25.18 17.54 22.09
C GLU A 401 -24.22 16.41 21.70
N VAL A 402 -24.70 15.42 20.94
CA VAL A 402 -23.86 14.31 20.44
C VAL A 402 -22.85 14.82 19.41
N GLN A 403 -23.27 15.74 18.52
CA GLN A 403 -22.38 16.34 17.54
C GLN A 403 -21.34 17.24 18.20
N GLN A 404 -21.70 17.95 19.27
CA GLN A 404 -20.80 18.80 20.04
C GLN A 404 -19.73 17.96 20.74
N ALA A 405 -20.12 16.87 21.41
CA ALA A 405 -19.16 15.94 22.02
C ALA A 405 -18.20 15.32 20.98
N PHE A 406 -18.71 14.99 19.78
CA PHE A 406 -17.90 14.46 18.69
C PHE A 406 -16.90 15.50 18.14
N ASN A 407 -17.33 16.76 18.03
CA ASN A 407 -16.46 17.85 17.59
C ASN A 407 -15.36 18.15 18.62
N THR A 408 -15.70 18.16 19.92
CA THR A 408 -14.72 18.32 21.01
C THR A 408 -13.69 17.18 21.01
N PHE A 409 -14.13 15.94 20.77
CA PHE A 409 -13.22 14.80 20.66
C PHE A 409 -12.24 14.95 19.49
N ASN A 410 -12.72 15.32 18.29
CA ASN A 410 -11.85 15.51 17.13
C ASN A 410 -10.86 16.66 17.33
N TYR A 411 -11.29 17.76 17.95
CA TYR A 411 -10.43 18.90 18.28
C TYR A 411 -9.29 18.48 19.21
N ILE A 412 -9.58 17.76 20.31
CA ILE A 412 -8.57 17.24 21.23
C ILE A 412 -7.58 16.31 20.50
N GLN A 413 -8.09 15.47 19.59
CA GLN A 413 -7.25 14.55 18.83
C GLN A 413 -6.30 15.29 17.88
N GLU A 414 -6.78 16.33 17.19
CA GLU A 414 -5.96 17.15 16.29
C GLU A 414 -4.93 18.00 17.04
N SER A 415 -5.30 18.61 18.18
CA SER A 415 -4.37 19.35 19.03
C SER A 415 -3.26 18.45 19.59
N LEU A 416 -3.59 17.23 20.03
CA LEU A 416 -2.59 16.26 20.47
C LEU A 416 -1.66 15.84 19.33
N LEU A 417 -2.20 15.57 18.14
CA LEU A 417 -1.40 15.18 16.98
C LEU A 417 -0.45 16.29 16.54
N ALA A 418 -0.91 17.55 16.53
CA ALA A 418 -0.09 18.72 16.23
C ALA A 418 1.04 18.89 17.23
N HIS A 419 0.76 18.72 18.52
CA HIS A 419 1.76 18.80 19.57
C HIS A 419 2.85 17.71 19.44
N PHE A 420 2.48 16.48 19.04
CA PHE A 420 3.45 15.43 18.76
C PHE A 420 4.33 15.73 17.53
N GLN A 421 3.75 16.31 16.47
CA GLN A 421 4.50 16.68 15.27
C GLN A 421 5.48 17.84 15.51
N GLU A 422 5.13 18.76 16.40
CA GLU A 422 6.01 19.85 16.81
C GLU A 422 7.17 19.33 17.67
N LYS A 423 6.91 18.37 18.56
CA LYS A 423 7.94 17.74 19.39
C LYS A 423 8.94 16.91 18.58
N ASP A 424 8.48 16.17 17.58
CA ASP A 424 9.35 15.41 16.66
C ASP A 424 10.27 16.36 15.85
N LYS A 425 9.79 17.56 15.47
CA LYS A 425 10.62 18.58 14.80
C LYS A 425 11.68 19.19 15.72
N ILE A 426 11.36 19.34 17.00
CA ILE A 426 12.30 19.88 17.98
C ILE A 426 13.43 18.87 18.23
N GLU A 427 13.12 17.58 18.44
CA GLU A 427 14.13 16.53 18.63
C GLU A 427 15.08 16.36 17.43
N ASP A 428 14.59 16.50 16.19
CA ASP A 428 15.46 16.49 15.00
C ASP A 428 16.38 17.72 14.94
N SER A 429 15.92 18.89 15.41
CA SER A 429 16.74 20.12 15.44
C SER A 429 17.78 20.14 16.58
N THR A 430 17.48 19.53 17.73
CA THR A 430 18.42 19.44 18.86
C THR A 430 19.52 18.41 18.61
N THR A 431 19.30 17.46 17.70
CA THR A 431 20.30 16.47 17.30
C THR A 431 21.36 17.10 16.37
N GLU A 432 21.03 18.17 15.62
CA GLU A 432 22.01 18.91 14.80
C GLU A 432 22.79 19.99 15.58
N GLN A 433 22.27 20.50 16.71
CA GLN A 433 22.94 21.58 17.47
C GLN A 433 23.85 21.09 18.62
N ASN A 434 23.89 19.79 18.94
CA ASN A 434 24.76 19.24 19.98
C ASN A 434 26.25 19.02 19.57
N LEU A 435 26.75 19.83 18.63
CA LEU A 435 28.18 19.95 18.31
C LEU A 435 28.82 21.25 18.84
N VAL A 436 28.07 22.14 19.49
CA VAL A 436 28.65 23.33 20.15
C VAL A 436 28.00 23.51 21.52
N GLY A 437 28.78 23.22 22.58
CA GLY A 437 28.30 23.28 23.96
C GLY A 437 27.96 24.70 24.40
N GLN A 438 26.68 24.95 24.69
CA GLN A 438 26.23 25.96 25.64
C GLN A 438 24.84 25.58 26.19
N SER A 439 24.77 25.44 27.52
CA SER A 439 23.57 25.15 28.31
C SER A 439 22.75 26.44 28.50
N THR A 440 21.44 26.42 28.25
CA THR A 440 20.52 27.47 28.72
C THR A 440 19.19 26.91 29.25
N ASP A 441 18.81 27.35 30.43
CA ASP A 441 17.66 26.94 31.27
C ASP A 441 16.30 27.54 30.82
N ILE A 442 15.96 27.50 29.53
CA ILE A 442 14.74 28.19 29.01
C ILE A 442 13.53 27.24 28.88
N GLU A 443 13.75 25.92 28.91
CA GLU A 443 12.73 24.95 28.48
C GLU A 443 11.59 24.72 29.50
N THR A 444 11.82 24.98 30.80
CA THR A 444 10.83 24.67 31.85
C THR A 444 9.76 25.73 32.06
N GLU A 445 9.97 26.97 31.61
CA GLU A 445 9.03 28.08 31.84
C GLU A 445 7.91 28.13 30.79
N THR A 446 8.22 27.75 29.54
CA THR A 446 7.29 27.69 28.40
C THR A 446 6.30 26.52 28.48
N GLU A 447 6.75 25.38 29.01
CA GLU A 447 5.92 24.17 29.15
C GLU A 447 4.85 24.35 30.24
N LYS A 448 5.18 25.09 31.30
CA LYS A 448 4.26 25.38 32.42
C LYS A 448 3.15 26.36 32.03
N THR A 449 3.47 27.40 31.25
CA THR A 449 2.48 28.39 30.79
C THR A 449 1.46 27.79 29.81
N THR A 450 1.89 26.83 28.99
CA THR A 450 1.01 26.20 27.99
C THR A 450 -0.01 25.26 28.65
N ILE A 451 0.40 24.51 29.68
CA ILE A 451 -0.50 23.61 30.43
C ILE A 451 -1.51 24.41 31.26
N GLU A 452 -1.09 25.50 31.91
CA GLU A 452 -1.99 26.36 32.68
C GLU A 452 -3.03 27.07 31.79
N THR A 453 -2.67 27.38 30.54
CA THR A 453 -3.59 27.98 29.56
C THR A 453 -4.64 26.97 29.08
N ILE A 454 -4.25 25.72 28.85
CA ILE A 454 -5.16 24.64 28.42
C ILE A 454 -6.15 24.29 29.54
N ASP A 455 -5.69 24.21 30.80
CA ASP A 455 -6.57 23.94 31.94
C ASP A 455 -7.57 25.08 32.20
N ALA A 456 -7.17 26.34 31.97
CA ALA A 456 -8.08 27.49 32.07
C ALA A 456 -9.16 27.48 30.97
N GLU A 457 -8.81 27.07 29.76
CA GLU A 457 -9.73 27.00 28.62
C GLU A 457 -10.75 25.85 28.76
N ILE A 458 -10.30 24.68 29.24
CA ILE A 458 -11.18 23.53 29.53
C ILE A 458 -12.20 23.89 30.64
N LYS A 459 -11.77 24.63 31.66
CA LYS A 459 -12.62 25.03 32.78
C LYS A 459 -13.68 26.08 32.37
N ASN A 460 -13.37 26.94 31.42
CA ASN A 460 -14.32 27.91 30.86
C ASN A 460 -15.35 27.30 29.90
N GLN A 461 -15.08 26.12 29.31
CA GLN A 461 -16.01 25.44 28.40
C GLN A 461 -16.90 24.41 29.10
N THR A 462 -16.64 24.10 30.38
CA THR A 462 -17.40 23.11 31.17
C THR A 462 -18.34 23.71 32.21
N THR A 463 -18.34 25.04 32.36
CA THR A 463 -19.42 25.84 32.98
C THR A 463 -20.28 26.46 31.89
#